data_AF-A0A8H6YRF5-F1
#
_entry.id   AF-A0A8H6YRF5-F1
#
_cell.length_a   1.000
_cell.length_b   1.000
_cell.length_c   1.000
_cell.angle_alpha   90.00
_cell.angle_beta   90.00
_cell.angle_gamma   90.00
#
_symmetry.space_group_name_H-M   'P 1'
#
loop_
_entity.id
_entity.type
_entity.pdbx_description
1 polymer ?
#
loop_
_entity_poly.entity_id
_entity_poly.type
_entity_poly.pdbx_seq_one_letter_code
_entity_poly.pdbx_strand_id
1 'polypeptide(L)'
;MPLGSVLKYMADHSPSATYAIELLCDVVEGLKYLHSENIVHGDLCGRNVLIDENGVARLTDFGLASLIESDTSIKSSTRSGSTRWMAPELLLPPPGSAFRRTPESDVWAFGCICCEVWQLIFMFQCHLIVESQDLVRGRGPISAYCHRYGINPRPL
;
A
#
# COMPACT_ATOMS: atom_id res chain seq x y z
N MET A 1 -16.04 1.26 -3.87
CA MET A 1 -14.93 0.71 -3.05
C MET A 1 -15.27 0.88 -1.57
N PRO A 2 -16.13 0.03 -1.02
CA PRO A 2 -16.69 0.21 0.32
C PRO A 2 -15.67 -0.06 1.44
N LEU A 3 -14.62 -0.83 1.16
CA LEU A 3 -13.62 -1.25 2.15
C LEU A 3 -12.46 -0.24 2.34
N GLY A 4 -12.52 0.89 1.64
CA GLY A 4 -11.54 1.97 1.78
C GLY A 4 -10.21 1.68 1.11
N SER A 5 -9.18 2.43 1.53
CA SER A 5 -7.82 2.27 0.99
C SER A 5 -7.09 1.09 1.64
N VAL A 6 -6.07 0.55 0.97
CA VAL A 6 -5.28 -0.58 1.50
C VAL A 6 -4.71 -0.26 2.89
N LEU A 7 -4.21 0.96 3.12
CA LEU A 7 -3.67 1.34 4.42
C LEU A 7 -4.74 1.36 5.51
N LYS A 8 -5.93 1.89 5.20
CA LYS A 8 -7.05 1.91 6.14
C LYS A 8 -7.56 0.49 6.40
N TYR A 9 -7.68 -0.31 5.34
CA TYR A 9 -8.12 -1.69 5.44
C TYR A 9 -7.19 -2.53 6.33
N MET A 10 -5.88 -2.44 6.10
CA MET A 10 -4.86 -3.11 6.90
C MET A 10 -4.92 -2.71 8.38
N ALA A 11 -5.10 -1.41 8.66
CA ALA A 11 -5.20 -0.90 10.03
C ALA A 11 -6.48 -1.35 10.75
N ASP A 12 -7.62 -1.33 10.06
CA ASP A 12 -8.92 -1.61 10.66
C ASP A 12 -9.19 -3.12 10.83
N HIS A 13 -8.65 -3.97 9.95
CA HIS A 13 -8.99 -5.40 9.90
C HIS A 13 -7.85 -6.32 10.34
N SER A 14 -6.61 -5.82 10.40
CA SER A 14 -5.42 -6.62 10.77
C SER A 14 -5.34 -7.96 10.04
N PRO A 15 -5.41 -7.99 8.70
CA PRO A 15 -5.50 -9.24 7.95
C PRO A 15 -4.22 -10.06 8.06
N SER A 16 -4.30 -11.33 7.68
CA SER A 16 -3.13 -12.22 7.65
C SER A 16 -2.04 -11.66 6.72
N ALA A 17 -0.77 -12.00 7.02
CA ALA A 17 0.35 -11.61 6.17
C ALA A 17 0.21 -12.16 4.74
N THR A 18 -0.37 -13.35 4.58
CA THR A 18 -0.66 -13.95 3.27
C THR A 18 -1.63 -13.08 2.47
N TYR A 19 -2.74 -12.66 3.08
CA TYR A 19 -3.72 -11.80 2.41
C TYR A 19 -3.13 -10.43 2.06
N ALA A 20 -2.29 -9.87 2.93
CA ALA A 20 -1.59 -8.63 2.63
C ALA A 20 -0.67 -8.76 1.41
N ILE A 21 -0.01 -9.92 1.22
CA ILE A 21 0.78 -10.21 0.02
C ILE A 21 -0.13 -10.33 -1.21
N GLU A 22 -1.29 -10.98 -1.10
CA GLU A 22 -2.28 -11.05 -2.19
C GLU A 22 -2.71 -9.64 -2.66
N LEU A 23 -3.01 -8.74 -1.72
CA LEU A 23 -3.35 -7.34 -2.06
C LEU A 23 -2.20 -6.61 -2.76
N LEU A 24 -0.95 -6.89 -2.40
CA LEU A 24 0.21 -6.31 -3.07
C LEU A 24 0.41 -6.91 -4.48
N CYS A 25 0.10 -8.19 -4.68
CA CYS A 25 0.10 -8.83 -5.99
C CYS A 25 -0.93 -8.18 -6.92
N ASP A 26 -2.16 -7.92 -6.43
CA ASP A 26 -3.20 -7.22 -7.18
C ASP A 26 -2.72 -5.83 -7.66
N VAL A 27 -2.00 -5.10 -6.81
CA VAL A 27 -1.39 -3.79 -7.17
C VAL A 27 -0.37 -3.95 -8.30
N VAL A 28 0.48 -4.99 -8.24
CA VAL A 28 1.46 -5.27 -9.30
C VAL A 28 0.77 -5.64 -10.60
N GLU A 29 -0.31 -6.43 -10.56
CA GLU A 29 -1.09 -6.77 -11.75
C GLU A 29 -1.71 -5.53 -12.39
N GLY A 30 -2.29 -4.64 -11.57
CA GLY A 30 -2.81 -3.35 -12.02
C GLY A 30 -1.73 -2.48 -12.67
N LEU A 31 -0.55 -2.37 -12.04
CA LEU A 31 0.57 -1.60 -12.60
C LEU A 31 1.09 -2.20 -13.90
N LYS A 32 1.25 -3.52 -13.95
CA LYS A 32 1.69 -4.24 -15.15
C LYS A 32 0.75 -3.97 -16.32
N TYR A 33 -0.57 -3.96 -16.07
CA TYR A 33 -1.56 -3.60 -17.08
C TYR A 33 -1.40 -2.14 -17.55
N LEU A 34 -1.27 -1.17 -16.65
CA LEU A 34 -1.06 0.23 -17.05
C LEU A 34 0.21 0.38 -17.90
N HIS A 35 1.31 -0.22 -17.45
CA HIS A 35 2.59 -0.14 -18.14
C HIS A 35 2.56 -0.84 -19.50
N SER A 36 1.81 -1.95 -19.66
CA SER A 36 1.62 -2.58 -20.98
C SER A 36 0.82 -1.71 -21.96
N GLU A 37 -0.07 -0.87 -21.44
CA GLU A 37 -0.82 0.13 -22.22
C GLU A 37 -0.05 1.45 -22.39
N ASN A 38 1.26 1.48 -22.07
CA ASN A 38 2.10 2.68 -22.10
C ASN A 38 1.55 3.81 -21.23
N ILE A 39 0.92 3.49 -20.09
CA ILE A 39 0.39 4.46 -19.13
C ILE A 39 1.23 4.42 -17.87
N VAL A 40 1.74 5.58 -17.44
CA VAL A 40 2.34 5.76 -16.11
C VAL A 40 1.26 6.30 -15.18
N HIS A 41 1.11 5.73 -13.98
CA HIS A 41 0.12 6.20 -13.01
C HIS A 41 0.49 7.57 -12.42
N GLY A 42 1.75 7.75 -12.01
CA GLY A 42 2.30 9.06 -11.65
C GLY A 42 1.92 9.63 -10.28
N ASP A 43 1.00 9.00 -9.55
CA ASP A 43 0.64 9.31 -8.16
C ASP A 43 0.26 8.05 -7.37
N LEU A 44 0.97 6.96 -7.64
CA LEU A 44 0.74 5.71 -6.91
C LEU A 44 1.06 5.93 -5.42
N CYS A 45 0.11 5.64 -4.54
CA CYS A 45 0.29 5.66 -3.10
C CYS A 45 -0.76 4.78 -2.40
N GLY A 46 -0.55 4.46 -1.12
CA GLY A 46 -1.48 3.59 -0.38
C GLY A 46 -2.90 4.14 -0.21
N ARG A 47 -3.15 5.42 -0.50
CA ARG A 47 -4.52 5.99 -0.57
C ARG A 47 -5.21 5.71 -1.91
N ASN A 48 -4.41 5.57 -2.97
CA ASN A 48 -4.85 5.34 -4.34
C ASN A 48 -4.88 3.84 -4.70
N VAL A 49 -4.73 2.98 -3.69
CA VAL A 49 -5.05 1.55 -3.76
C VAL A 49 -6.30 1.33 -2.90
N LEU A 50 -7.41 0.99 -3.54
CA LEU A 50 -8.69 0.77 -2.86
C LEU A 50 -9.07 -0.69 -2.90
N ILE A 51 -9.72 -1.18 -1.84
CA ILE A 51 -10.21 -2.55 -1.75
C ILE A 51 -11.68 -2.58 -2.16
N ASP A 52 -11.99 -3.44 -3.13
CA ASP A 52 -13.36 -3.61 -3.63
C ASP A 52 -14.20 -4.52 -2.71
N GLU A 53 -15.47 -4.70 -3.05
CA GLU A 53 -16.40 -5.54 -2.28
C GLU A 53 -16.04 -7.03 -2.27
N ASN A 54 -15.19 -7.48 -3.19
CA ASN A 54 -14.69 -8.85 -3.26
C ASN A 54 -13.36 -9.02 -2.54
N GLY A 55 -12.84 -7.96 -1.91
CA GLY A 55 -11.54 -7.99 -1.23
C GLY A 55 -10.34 -7.78 -2.16
N VAL A 56 -10.56 -7.44 -3.44
CA VAL A 56 -9.48 -7.28 -4.42
C VAL A 56 -8.96 -5.85 -4.38
N ALA A 57 -7.63 -5.67 -4.40
CA ALA A 57 -7.03 -4.35 -4.48
C ALA A 57 -7.10 -3.81 -5.92
N ARG A 58 -7.48 -2.53 -6.09
CA ARG A 58 -7.46 -1.87 -7.40
C ARG A 58 -6.86 -0.47 -7.31
N LEU A 59 -6.15 -0.11 -8.38
CA LEU A 59 -5.62 1.22 -8.57
C LEU A 59 -6.74 2.21 -8.85
N THR A 60 -6.62 3.42 -8.33
CA THR A 60 -7.57 4.53 -8.54
C THR A 60 -6.82 5.85 -8.70
N ASP A 61 -7.55 6.92 -9.00
CA ASP A 61 -7.03 8.29 -9.08
C ASP A 61 -5.94 8.47 -10.14
N PHE A 62 -6.37 8.36 -11.40
CA PHE A 62 -5.53 8.54 -12.58
C PHE A 62 -5.34 10.03 -12.95
N GLY A 63 -5.56 10.96 -12.01
CA GLY A 63 -5.51 12.40 -12.29
C GLY A 63 -4.12 12.91 -12.74
N LEU A 64 -3.06 12.17 -12.41
CA LEU A 64 -1.68 12.43 -12.87
C LEU A 64 -1.16 11.38 -13.86
N ALA A 65 -2.03 10.49 -14.33
CA ALA A 65 -1.63 9.45 -15.27
C ALA A 65 -1.26 10.05 -16.63
N SER A 66 -0.25 9.48 -17.29
CA SER A 66 0.27 10.01 -18.56
C SER A 66 0.71 8.90 -19.50
N LEU A 67 0.46 9.10 -20.80
CA LEU A 67 0.95 8.22 -21.87
C LEU A 67 2.47 8.38 -22.06
N ILE A 68 3.15 7.26 -22.29
CA ILE A 68 4.56 7.18 -22.66
C ILE A 68 4.68 7.40 -24.18
N GLU A 69 4.27 8.55 -24.70
CA GLU A 69 4.52 8.87 -26.12
C GLU A 69 5.94 9.45 -26.32
N SER A 70 6.54 9.07 -27.45
CA SER A 70 7.79 9.62 -27.97
C SER A 70 7.57 11.06 -28.46
N ASP A 71 8.37 11.99 -27.94
CA ASP A 71 8.52 13.40 -28.36
C ASP A 71 7.39 14.41 -28.09
N THR A 72 6.16 13.99 -27.81
CA THR A 72 5.09 14.90 -27.37
C THR A 72 4.69 14.63 -25.94
N SER A 73 5.66 14.68 -25.02
CA SER A 73 5.32 14.74 -23.59
C SER A 73 4.37 15.92 -23.39
N ILE A 74 3.11 15.64 -23.08
CA ILE A 74 2.33 16.54 -22.23
C ILE A 74 3.23 16.70 -21.01
N LYS A 75 3.98 17.80 -20.98
CA LYS A 75 4.86 18.12 -19.87
C LYS A 75 3.97 17.96 -18.66
N SER A 76 4.26 16.98 -17.82
CA SER A 76 3.67 16.88 -16.50
C SER A 76 4.27 18.05 -15.71
N SER A 77 3.89 19.27 -16.10
CA SER A 77 4.47 20.53 -15.67
C SER A 77 4.14 20.80 -14.20
N THR A 78 3.19 20.03 -13.66
CA THR A 78 2.80 20.04 -12.28
C THR A 78 3.64 19.05 -11.49
N ARG A 79 4.54 19.59 -10.65
CA ARG A 79 5.19 18.87 -9.52
C ARG A 79 4.18 18.56 -8.40
N SER A 80 2.94 18.21 -8.76
CA SER A 80 1.90 17.74 -7.84
C SER A 80 2.08 16.25 -7.55
N GLY A 81 1.32 15.71 -6.62
CA GLY A 81 1.37 14.29 -6.24
C GLY A 81 1.92 14.07 -4.83
N SER A 82 1.92 12.82 -4.43
CA SER A 82 2.17 12.39 -3.07
C SER A 82 3.67 12.27 -2.78
N THR A 83 4.31 13.37 -2.36
CA THR A 83 5.78 13.48 -2.18
C THR A 83 6.44 12.37 -1.35
N ARG A 84 5.73 11.78 -0.38
CA ARG A 84 6.23 10.65 0.44
C ARG A 84 6.52 9.38 -0.38
N TRP A 85 5.77 9.13 -1.45
CA TRP A 85 5.94 7.96 -2.33
C TRP A 85 6.67 8.32 -3.63
N MET A 86 7.05 9.59 -3.79
CA MET A 86 7.66 10.09 -5.02
C MET A 86 9.11 9.60 -5.14
N ALA A 87 9.46 9.12 -6.33
CA ALA A 87 10.79 8.62 -6.62
C ALA A 87 11.87 9.72 -6.51
N PRO A 88 13.10 9.39 -6.09
CA PRO A 88 14.15 10.39 -5.84
C PRO A 88 14.49 11.21 -7.08
N GLU A 89 14.45 10.63 -8.27
CA GLU A 89 14.68 11.30 -9.55
C GLU A 89 13.61 12.36 -9.88
N LEU A 90 12.40 12.23 -9.32
CA LEU A 90 11.33 13.23 -9.45
C LEU A 90 11.48 14.37 -8.42
N LEU A 91 12.05 14.07 -7.25
CA LEU A 91 12.28 15.05 -6.18
C LEU A 91 13.53 15.89 -6.44
N LEU A 92 14.60 15.25 -6.92
CA LEU A 92 15.92 15.81 -7.15
C LEU A 92 16.38 15.44 -8.57
N PRO A 93 15.75 16.02 -9.62
CA PRO A 93 16.13 15.72 -10.99
C PRO A 93 17.56 16.20 -11.30
N PRO A 94 18.36 15.44 -12.05
CA PRO A 94 19.67 15.89 -12.54
C PRO A 94 19.59 17.24 -13.26
N PRO A 95 20.63 18.09 -13.20
CA PRO A 95 20.65 19.36 -13.93
C PRO A 95 20.37 19.17 -15.42
N GLY A 96 19.42 19.93 -15.96
CA GLY A 96 19.03 19.84 -17.37
C GLY A 96 18.06 18.71 -17.71
N SER A 97 17.68 17.85 -16.75
CA SER A 97 16.62 16.86 -16.97
C SER A 97 15.24 17.48 -16.77
N ALA A 98 14.28 17.04 -17.59
CA ALA A 98 12.88 17.44 -17.45
C ALA A 98 12.21 16.57 -16.38
N PHE A 99 11.31 17.16 -15.60
CA PHE A 99 10.43 16.40 -14.71
C PHE A 99 9.56 15.46 -15.57
N ARG A 100 9.74 14.15 -15.39
CA ARG A 100 9.03 13.12 -16.15
C ARG A 100 8.76 11.91 -15.26
N ARG A 101 7.48 11.60 -15.09
CA ARG A 101 7.01 10.35 -14.50
C ARG A 101 7.28 9.20 -15.46
N THR A 102 7.75 8.07 -14.92
CA THR A 102 8.09 6.88 -15.69
C THR A 102 7.55 5.62 -15.02
N PRO A 103 7.48 4.47 -15.72
CA PRO A 103 7.16 3.19 -15.10
C PRO A 103 8.02 2.88 -13.87
N GLU A 104 9.31 3.21 -13.92
CA GLU A 104 10.26 3.00 -12.81
C GLU A 104 9.89 3.86 -11.59
N SER A 105 9.39 5.07 -11.81
CA SER A 105 8.93 5.92 -10.71
C SER A 105 7.65 5.38 -10.04
N ASP A 106 6.77 4.69 -10.78
CA ASP A 106 5.64 3.96 -10.20
C ASP A 106 6.12 2.74 -9.40
N VAL A 107 7.15 2.03 -9.88
CA VAL A 107 7.75 0.89 -9.17
C VAL A 107 8.38 1.32 -7.85
N TRP A 108 9.04 2.48 -7.82
CA TRP A 108 9.51 3.08 -6.56
C TRP A 108 8.35 3.32 -5.59
N ALA A 109 7.29 3.97 -6.05
CA ALA A 109 6.12 4.27 -5.24
C ALA A 109 5.45 2.99 -4.71
N PHE A 110 5.42 1.93 -5.51
CA PHE A 110 4.98 0.60 -5.08
C PHE A 110 5.85 0.05 -3.96
N GLY A 111 7.17 0.17 -4.06
CA GLY A 111 8.10 -0.19 -2.98
C GLY A 111 7.79 0.55 -1.66
N CYS A 112 7.44 1.83 -1.73
CA CYS A 112 6.99 2.58 -0.56
C CYS A 112 5.69 2.01 0.04
N ILE A 113 4.71 1.60 -0.79
CA ILE A 113 3.48 0.96 -0.32
C ILE A 113 3.78 -0.38 0.37
N CYS A 114 4.65 -1.21 -0.20
CA CYS A 114 5.09 -2.46 0.42
C CYS A 114 5.65 -2.22 1.82
N CYS A 115 6.51 -1.21 1.98
CA CYS A 115 7.06 -0.83 3.28
C CYS A 115 5.99 -0.42 4.29
N GLU A 116 4.96 0.31 3.88
CA GLU A 116 3.85 0.74 4.76
C GLU A 116 2.98 -0.45 5.18
N VAL A 117 2.61 -1.32 4.23
CA VAL A 117 1.85 -2.55 4.51
C VAL A 117 2.63 -3.46 5.47
N TRP A 118 3.93 -3.62 5.26
CA TRP A 118 4.77 -4.47 6.11
C TRP A 118 4.94 -3.92 7.53
N GLN A 119 5.06 -2.60 7.67
CA GLN A 119 5.10 -1.93 8.98
C GLN A 119 3.82 -2.20 9.78
N LEU A 120 2.65 -2.19 9.13
CA LEU A 120 1.39 -2.51 9.80
C LEU A 120 1.36 -3.96 10.27
N ILE A 121 1.78 -4.92 9.42
CA ILE A 121 1.88 -6.34 9.81
C ILE A 121 2.81 -6.52 11.01
N PHE A 122 3.99 -5.91 10.98
CA PHE A 122 4.97 -6.00 12.06
C PHE A 122 4.44 -5.39 13.36
N MET A 123 3.78 -4.23 13.29
CA MET A 123 3.17 -3.59 14.47
C MET A 123 2.16 -4.51 15.15
N PHE A 124 1.34 -5.24 14.38
CA PHE A 124 0.41 -6.22 14.94
C PHE A 124 1.12 -7.39 15.60
N GLN A 125 2.19 -7.92 15.00
CA GLN A 125 2.97 -9.02 15.60
C GLN A 125 3.64 -8.61 16.91
N CYS A 126 4.23 -7.42 16.99
CA CYS A 126 4.82 -6.92 18.23
C CYS A 126 3.78 -6.73 19.34
N HIS A 127 2.61 -6.17 19.01
CA HIS A 127 1.53 -5.99 19.98
C HIS A 127 1.05 -7.34 20.53
N LEU A 128 0.91 -8.35 19.66
CA LEU A 128 0.56 -9.72 20.04
C LEU A 128 1.60 -10.34 20.99
N ILE A 129 2.90 -10.12 20.72
CA ILE A 129 3.99 -10.62 21.56
C ILE A 129 3.93 -9.99 22.95
N VAL A 130 3.80 -8.66 23.05
CA VAL A 130 3.72 -7.97 24.34
C VAL A 130 2.53 -8.45 25.16
N GLU A 131 1.35 -8.55 24.53
CA GLU A 131 0.16 -9.06 25.22
C GLU A 131 0.30 -10.53 25.63
N SER A 132 0.95 -11.37 24.82
CA SER A 132 1.21 -12.76 25.18
C SER A 132 2.13 -12.86 26.41
N GLN A 133 3.11 -11.96 26.53
CA GLN A 133 3.98 -11.89 27.70
C GLN A 133 3.22 -11.43 28.95
N ASP A 134 2.34 -10.44 28.80
CA ASP A 134 1.48 -9.98 29.90
C ASP A 134 0.53 -11.09 30.37
N LEU A 135 -0.04 -11.86 29.44
CA LEU A 135 -0.88 -13.02 29.74
C LEU A 135 -0.12 -14.10 30.51
N VAL A 136 1.09 -14.47 30.04
CA VAL A 136 1.96 -15.44 30.74
C VAL A 136 2.36 -14.94 32.14
N ARG A 137 2.49 -13.62 32.31
CA ARG A 137 2.76 -12.97 33.60
C ARG A 137 1.51 -12.79 34.47
N GLY A 138 0.35 -13.29 34.05
CA GLY A 138 -0.91 -13.18 34.79
C GLY A 138 -1.52 -11.77 34.78
N ARG A 139 -1.12 -10.89 33.86
CA ARG A 139 -1.67 -9.55 33.71
C ARG A 139 -2.84 -9.58 32.74
N GLY A 140 -4.05 -9.52 33.28
CA GLY A 140 -5.31 -9.45 32.53
C GLY A 140 -5.93 -10.83 32.21
N PRO A 141 -7.25 -10.88 31.94
CA PRO A 141 -7.95 -12.13 31.69
C PRO A 141 -7.80 -12.61 30.24
N ILE A 142 -7.59 -13.93 30.06
CA ILE A 142 -7.50 -14.62 28.75
C ILE A 142 -8.73 -14.32 27.88
N SER A 143 -9.92 -14.19 28.49
CA SER A 143 -11.17 -13.91 27.78
C SER A 143 -11.18 -12.57 27.04
N ALA A 144 -10.53 -11.53 27.59
CA ALA A 144 -10.43 -10.22 26.93
C ALA A 144 -9.54 -10.28 25.68
N TYR A 145 -8.50 -11.13 25.72
CA TYR A 145 -7.62 -11.40 24.60
C TYR A 145 -8.34 -12.21 23.51
N CYS A 146 -8.98 -13.32 23.89
CA CYS A 146 -9.78 -14.15 22.99
C CYS A 146 -10.84 -13.35 22.22
N HIS A 147 -11.56 -12.46 22.91
CA HIS A 147 -12.55 -11.58 22.29
C HIS A 147 -11.91 -10.58 21.31
N ARG A 148 -10.75 -10.00 21.66
CA ARG A 148 -10.06 -9.02 20.80
C ARG A 148 -9.60 -9.61 19.47
N TYR A 149 -9.16 -10.87 19.47
CA TYR A 149 -8.61 -11.53 18.28
C TYR A 149 -9.57 -12.52 17.63
N GLY A 150 -10.84 -12.56 18.06
CA GLY A 150 -11.82 -13.53 17.54
C GLY A 150 -11.43 -14.99 17.76
N ILE A 151 -10.60 -15.28 18.78
CA ILE A 151 -10.16 -16.63 19.11
C ILE A 151 -11.17 -17.24 20.06
N ASN A 152 -11.82 -18.33 19.65
CA ASN A 152 -12.63 -19.11 20.58
C ASN A 152 -11.72 -19.85 21.57
N PRO A 153 -11.81 -19.56 22.89
CA PRO A 153 -11.00 -20.26 23.88
C PRO A 153 -11.41 -21.74 23.88
N ARG A 154 -10.42 -22.64 23.83
CA ARG A 154 -10.70 -24.07 24.06
C ARG A 154 -11.00 -24.26 25.55
N PRO A 155 -12.03 -25.04 25.91
CA PRO A 155 -12.23 -25.43 27.30
C PRO A 155 -10.99 -26.22 27.77
N LEU A 156 -10.48 -25.85 28.95
CA LEU A 156 -9.42 -26.57 29.65
C LEU A 156 -9.93 -27.90 30.19
#